data_AF-W9XYB9-F1
#
_entry.id   AF-W9XYB9-F1
#
_cell.length_a   1.000
_cell.length_b   1.000
_cell.length_c   1.000
_cell.angle_alpha   90.00
_cell.angle_beta   90.00
_cell.angle_gamma   90.00
#
_symmetry.space_group_name_H-M   'P 1'
#
loop_
_entity.id
_entity.type
_entity.pdbx_description
1 polymer ?
#
loop_
_entity_poly.entity_id
_entity_poly.type
_entity_poly.pdbx_seq_one_letter_code
_entity_poly.pdbx_strand_id
1 'polypeptide(L)'
;MTFLLNSCLDIFDLRARTKTLDQDLGLLQAIDERLAAYGWLTNTGIKFIIVVDMMGRPPPPDEDKRRFPAVVGLRDADLKPAFRAVQTAYIQLMLNPFYSPDDRTPLQIANYGGQSPEITSKRFINELQRIGKVWAPGVANI
;
A
#
# COMPACT_ATOMS: atom_id res chain seq x y z
N MET A 1 -5.09 13.59 -7.25
CA MET A 1 -4.78 12.29 -6.61
C MET A 1 -5.68 11.95 -5.42
N THR A 2 -6.44 12.89 -4.84
CA THR A 2 -7.26 12.62 -3.62
C THR A 2 -8.59 11.91 -3.92
N PHE A 3 -9.18 12.11 -5.10
CA PHE A 3 -10.50 11.56 -5.45
C PHE A 3 -10.53 10.03 -5.55
N LEU A 4 -9.51 9.42 -6.18
CA LEU A 4 -9.40 7.96 -6.31
C LEU A 4 -9.25 7.28 -4.95
N LEU A 5 -8.51 7.91 -4.05
CA LEU A 5 -8.28 7.41 -2.70
C LEU A 5 -9.57 7.43 -1.89
N ASN A 6 -10.37 8.50 -2.00
CA ASN A 6 -11.70 8.57 -1.41
C ASN A 6 -12.64 7.47 -1.94
N SER A 7 -12.65 7.22 -3.25
CA SER A 7 -13.46 6.13 -3.84
C SER A 7 -13.03 4.75 -3.34
N CYS A 8 -11.72 4.53 -3.13
CA CYS A 8 -11.22 3.30 -2.52
C CYS A 8 -11.72 3.11 -1.08
N LEU A 9 -11.87 4.19 -0.30
CA LEU A 9 -12.37 4.12 1.08
C LEU A 9 -13.81 3.58 1.16
N ASP A 10 -14.67 3.93 0.22
CA ASP A 10 -16.03 3.38 0.14
C ASP A 10 -16.00 1.86 -0.05
N ILE A 11 -15.05 1.36 -0.86
CA ILE A 11 -14.86 -0.08 -1.10
C ILE A 11 -14.33 -0.78 0.16
N PHE A 12 -13.41 -0.14 0.91
CA PHE A 12 -12.97 -0.65 2.21
C PHE A 12 -14.17 -0.83 3.14
N ASP A 13 -15.02 0.19 3.25
CA ASP A 13 -16.15 0.17 4.18
C ASP A 13 -17.24 -0.82 3.75
N LEU A 14 -17.44 -0.99 2.44
CA LEU A 14 -18.33 -2.02 1.88
C LEU A 14 -17.82 -3.43 2.19
N ARG A 15 -16.54 -3.71 1.91
CA ARG A 15 -15.97 -5.05 2.06
C ARG A 15 -15.67 -5.42 3.51
N ALA A 16 -15.33 -4.46 4.38
CA ALA A 16 -15.12 -4.69 5.80
C ALA A 16 -16.39 -5.22 6.51
N ARG A 17 -17.58 -4.86 6.01
CA ARG A 17 -18.86 -5.36 6.54
C ARG A 17 -19.12 -6.83 6.18
N THR A 18 -18.54 -7.30 5.08
CA THR A 18 -18.79 -8.65 4.53
C THR A 18 -17.66 -9.63 4.83
N LYS A 19 -16.42 -9.16 4.93
CA LYS A 19 -15.21 -9.98 5.11
C LYS A 19 -14.66 -9.75 6.52
N THR A 20 -14.96 -10.66 7.44
CA THR A 20 -14.72 -10.47 8.88
C THR A 20 -13.33 -10.89 9.36
N LEU A 21 -12.56 -11.65 8.56
CA LEU A 21 -11.36 -12.36 9.03
C LEU A 21 -10.11 -12.21 8.16
N ASP A 22 -10.25 -11.76 6.91
CA ASP A 22 -9.12 -11.68 5.98
C ASP A 22 -8.63 -10.23 5.84
N GLN A 23 -7.33 -10.02 6.03
CA GLN A 23 -6.69 -8.70 5.93
C GLN A 23 -6.56 -8.26 4.47
N ASP A 24 -6.52 -9.21 3.54
CA ASP A 24 -6.40 -8.95 2.12
C ASP A 24 -7.78 -8.60 1.52
N LEU A 25 -7.91 -7.40 0.98
CA LEU A 25 -9.13 -7.01 0.24
C LEU A 25 -8.96 -7.21 -1.27
N GLY A 26 -7.77 -7.52 -1.76
CA GLY A 26 -7.48 -7.68 -3.19
C GLY A 26 -7.64 -6.39 -3.97
N LEU A 27 -7.96 -6.51 -5.27
CA LEU A 27 -8.22 -5.39 -6.16
C LEU A 27 -9.39 -4.52 -5.66
N LEU A 28 -9.10 -3.25 -5.37
CA LEU A 28 -10.09 -2.24 -5.01
C LEU A 28 -10.65 -1.59 -6.28
N GLN A 29 -9.78 -1.03 -7.10
CA GLN A 29 -10.17 -0.27 -8.30
C GLN A 29 -9.11 -0.41 -9.39
N ALA A 30 -9.53 -0.77 -10.60
CA ALA A 30 -8.74 -0.53 -11.80
C ALA A 30 -8.90 0.95 -12.15
N ILE A 31 -7.88 1.76 -11.87
CA ILE A 31 -7.91 3.21 -12.06
C ILE A 31 -7.97 3.54 -13.55
N ASP A 32 -7.15 2.84 -14.34
CA ASP A 32 -7.10 2.94 -15.80
C ASP A 32 -6.45 1.66 -16.37
N GLU A 33 -6.28 1.56 -17.68
CA GLU A 33 -5.61 0.43 -18.36
C GLU A 33 -4.23 0.11 -17.80
N ARG A 34 -3.55 1.12 -17.23
CA ARG A 34 -2.20 1.01 -16.70
C ARG A 34 -2.13 0.92 -15.19
N LEU A 35 -3.12 1.36 -14.42
CA LEU A 35 -2.98 1.49 -12.97
C LEU A 35 -4.08 0.70 -12.25
N ALA A 36 -3.67 -0.14 -11.31
CA ALA A 36 -4.58 -0.90 -10.45
C ALA A 36 -4.27 -0.65 -8.97
N ALA A 37 -5.30 -0.39 -8.16
CA ALA A 37 -5.19 -0.17 -6.73
C ALA A 37 -5.65 -1.41 -5.95
N TYR A 38 -4.82 -1.85 -5.02
CA TYR A 38 -5.06 -3.00 -4.15
C TYR A 38 -5.12 -2.58 -2.69
N GLY A 39 -5.89 -3.30 -1.89
CA GLY A 39 -6.19 -2.93 -0.51
C GLY A 39 -5.82 -4.00 0.51
N TRP A 40 -5.33 -3.53 1.66
CA TRP A 40 -5.09 -4.36 2.84
C TRP A 40 -5.61 -3.68 4.09
N LEU A 41 -6.46 -4.36 4.85
CA LEU A 41 -7.06 -3.87 6.09
C LEU A 41 -6.48 -4.63 7.27
N THR A 42 -5.79 -3.93 8.15
CA THR A 42 -5.32 -4.51 9.42
C THR A 42 -6.46 -4.68 10.42
N ASN A 43 -6.29 -5.56 11.40
CA ASN A 43 -7.21 -5.71 12.53
C ASN A 43 -7.34 -4.44 13.40
N THR A 44 -6.34 -3.56 13.38
CA THR A 44 -6.36 -2.25 14.04
C THR A 44 -7.10 -1.18 13.24
N GLY A 45 -7.66 -1.50 12.08
CA GLY A 45 -8.39 -0.55 11.22
C GLY A 45 -7.51 0.32 10.33
N ILE A 46 -6.19 0.10 10.31
CA ILE A 46 -5.27 0.76 9.36
C ILE A 46 -5.48 0.15 7.98
N LYS A 47 -5.69 1.02 6.98
CA LYS A 47 -5.93 0.69 5.58
C LYS A 47 -4.66 1.00 4.78
N PHE A 48 -4.04 -0.01 4.18
CA PHE A 48 -2.95 0.17 3.23
C PHE A 48 -3.47 0.05 1.79
N ILE A 49 -3.00 0.93 0.93
CA ILE A 49 -3.32 0.92 -0.50
C ILE A 49 -2.00 0.87 -1.27
N ILE A 50 -1.86 -0.09 -2.17
CA ILE A 50 -0.73 -0.17 -3.11
C ILE A 50 -1.28 0.01 -4.51
N VAL A 51 -0.73 0.96 -5.25
CA VAL A 51 -1.04 1.18 -6.67
C VAL A 51 0.07 0.58 -7.51
N VAL A 52 -0.29 -0.28 -8.47
CA VAL A 52 0.64 -0.99 -9.35
C VAL A 52 0.44 -0.50 -10.78
N ASP A 53 1.55 -0.23 -11.49
CA ASP A 53 1.54 -0.06 -12.95
C ASP A 53 1.55 -1.45 -13.61
N MET A 54 0.44 -1.77 -14.28
CA MET A 54 0.18 -3.03 -14.97
C MET A 54 1.02 -3.20 -16.25
N MET A 55 1.67 -2.14 -16.73
CA MET A 55 2.68 -2.24 -17.79
C MET A 55 4.06 -2.66 -17.24
N GLY A 56 4.26 -2.59 -15.92
CA GLY A 56 5.54 -2.85 -15.28
C GLY A 56 6.60 -1.78 -15.56
N ARG A 57 7.76 -1.92 -14.94
CA ARG A 57 8.93 -1.08 -15.24
C ARG A 57 9.56 -1.55 -16.55
N PRO A 58 9.84 -0.65 -17.52
CA PRO A 58 10.63 -1.04 -18.69
C PRO A 58 12.04 -1.47 -18.24
N PRO A 59 12.57 -2.60 -18.72
CA PRO A 59 13.88 -3.07 -18.32
C PRO A 59 14.94 -2.02 -18.67
N PRO A 60 15.95 -1.78 -17.80
CA PRO A 60 17.11 -1.01 -18.16
C PRO A 60 17.80 -1.64 -19.39
N PRO A 61 18.48 -0.85 -20.24
CA PRO A 61 18.95 -1.30 -21.56
C PRO A 61 19.91 -2.50 -21.53
N ASP A 62 20.54 -2.79 -20.37
CA ASP A 62 21.50 -3.87 -20.17
C ASP A 62 20.91 -5.15 -19.52
N GLU A 63 19.63 -5.20 -19.15
CA GLU A 63 19.03 -6.39 -18.52
C GLU A 63 18.09 -7.18 -19.43
N ASP A 64 18.16 -8.51 -19.33
CA ASP A 64 17.33 -9.46 -20.07
C ASP A 64 15.83 -9.18 -19.91
N LYS A 65 15.18 -8.82 -21.01
CA LYS A 65 13.72 -8.61 -21.14
C LYS A 65 12.86 -9.80 -20.70
N ARG A 66 13.47 -10.98 -20.51
CA ARG A 66 12.81 -12.22 -20.05
C ARG A 66 12.61 -12.28 -18.52
N ARG A 67 13.27 -11.39 -17.76
CA ARG A 67 13.20 -11.37 -16.28
C ARG A 67 12.06 -10.51 -15.74
N PHE A 68 11.44 -9.71 -16.61
CA PHE A 68 10.32 -8.84 -16.29
C PHE A 68 9.08 -9.37 -17.02
N PRO A 69 8.33 -10.32 -16.43
CA PRO A 69 7.04 -10.67 -16.98
C PRO A 69 6.18 -9.41 -16.98
N ALA A 70 5.50 -9.14 -18.10
CA ALA A 70 4.44 -8.14 -18.11
C ALA A 70 3.50 -8.44 -16.92
N VAL A 71 3.05 -7.42 -16.20
CA VAL A 71 2.15 -7.55 -15.03
C VAL A 71 0.74 -8.04 -15.45
N VAL A 72 0.58 -8.39 -16.73
CA VAL A 72 -0.56 -9.12 -17.31
C VAL A 72 -0.69 -10.48 -16.60
N GLY A 73 -1.51 -10.51 -15.55
CA GLY A 73 -1.76 -11.70 -14.73
C GLY A 73 -1.39 -11.59 -13.26
N LEU A 74 -1.11 -10.38 -12.74
CA LEU A 74 -0.87 -10.17 -11.30
C LEU A 74 -2.02 -10.75 -10.46
N ARG A 75 -1.70 -11.74 -9.63
CA ARG A 75 -2.66 -12.32 -8.70
C ARG A 75 -2.64 -11.54 -7.40
N ASP A 76 -3.77 -11.47 -6.71
CA ASP A 76 -3.85 -10.87 -5.37
C ASP A 76 -2.80 -11.49 -4.41
N ALA A 77 -2.51 -12.78 -4.59
CA ALA A 77 -1.48 -13.50 -3.82
C ALA A 77 -0.06 -12.91 -3.97
N ASP A 78 0.28 -12.33 -5.12
CA ASP A 78 1.61 -11.78 -5.42
C ASP A 78 1.89 -10.47 -4.68
N LEU A 79 0.84 -9.78 -4.23
CA LEU A 79 0.95 -8.55 -3.44
C LEU A 79 0.99 -8.80 -1.93
N LYS A 80 0.62 -9.99 -1.46
CA LYS A 80 0.66 -10.33 -0.03
C LYS A 80 2.03 -10.10 0.62
N PRO A 81 3.17 -10.47 0.00
CA PRO A 81 4.49 -10.19 0.55
C PRO A 81 4.77 -8.69 0.68
N ALA A 82 4.35 -7.88 -0.30
CA ALA A 82 4.51 -6.43 -0.27
C ALA A 82 3.70 -5.80 0.87
N PHE A 83 2.42 -6.17 0.99
CA PHE A 83 1.57 -5.68 2.08
C PHE A 83 2.09 -6.08 3.46
N ARG A 84 2.55 -7.33 3.62
CA ARG A 84 3.18 -7.78 4.87
C ARG A 84 4.43 -6.97 5.21
N ALA A 85 5.30 -6.73 4.24
CA ALA A 85 6.50 -5.92 4.46
C ALA A 85 6.16 -4.47 4.87
N VAL A 86 5.17 -3.85 4.20
CA VAL A 86 4.66 -2.52 4.55
C VAL A 86 4.08 -2.50 5.96
N GLN A 87 3.28 -3.51 6.31
CA GLN A 87 2.70 -3.65 7.64
C GLN A 87 3.80 -3.82 8.71
N THR A 88 4.82 -4.64 8.45
CA THR A 88 5.97 -4.79 9.37
C THR A 88 6.73 -3.49 9.55
N ALA A 89 6.98 -2.73 8.47
CA ALA A 89 7.61 -1.42 8.56
C ALA A 89 6.76 -0.43 9.39
N TYR A 90 5.44 -0.47 9.22
CA TYR A 90 4.51 0.35 10.01
C TYR A 90 4.51 -0.03 11.50
N ILE A 91 4.52 -1.32 11.80
CA ILE A 91 4.64 -1.82 13.19
C ILE A 91 5.96 -1.34 13.80
N GLN A 92 7.09 -1.43 13.09
CA GLN A 92 8.38 -0.95 13.59
C GLN A 92 8.39 0.56 13.84
N LEU A 93 7.70 1.34 13.01
CA LEU A 93 7.50 2.76 13.25
C LEU A 93 6.71 2.99 14.54
N MET A 94 5.65 2.21 14.76
CA MET A 94 4.80 2.34 15.95
C MET A 94 5.43 1.86 17.24
N LEU A 95 6.35 0.90 17.15
CA LEU A 95 7.16 0.45 18.29
C LEU A 95 8.29 1.42 18.64
N ASN A 96 8.49 2.50 17.88
CA ASN A 96 9.47 3.52 18.23
C ASN A 96 8.93 4.39 19.38
N PRO A 97 9.56 4.38 20.57
CA PRO A 97 9.09 5.16 21.72
C PRO A 97 9.15 6.68 21.51
N PHE A 98 9.90 7.15 20.52
CA PHE A 98 9.98 8.57 20.15
C PHE A 98 9.03 8.96 19.03
N TYR A 99 8.22 8.02 18.53
CA TYR A 99 7.23 8.30 17.50
C TYR A 99 5.85 8.48 18.14
N SER A 100 5.37 9.72 18.14
CA SER A 100 4.02 10.05 18.63
C SER A 100 3.02 10.00 17.47
N PRO A 101 2.01 9.12 17.50
CA PRO A 101 0.92 9.13 16.52
C PRO A 101 -0.12 10.24 16.76
N ASP A 102 0.04 11.02 17.83
CA ASP A 102 -0.99 11.87 18.44
C ASP A 102 -1.47 13.06 17.60
N ASP A 103 -0.97 13.26 16.38
CA ASP A 103 -1.51 14.26 15.46
C ASP A 103 -2.80 13.79 14.74
N ARG A 104 -3.22 12.54 14.94
CA ARG A 104 -4.22 11.87 14.07
C ARG A 104 -5.66 11.88 14.59
N THR A 105 -5.96 12.63 15.65
CA THR A 105 -7.36 12.72 16.09
C THR A 105 -8.19 13.56 15.10
N PRO A 106 -9.46 13.21 14.83
CA PRO A 106 -10.31 13.97 13.91
C PRO A 106 -10.38 15.48 14.23
N LEU A 107 -10.30 15.83 15.52
CA LEU A 107 -10.33 17.21 16.00
C LEU A 107 -9.06 17.99 15.66
N GLN A 108 -7.89 17.36 15.68
CA GLN A 108 -6.65 17.99 15.27
C GLN A 108 -6.55 18.09 13.75
N ILE A 109 -7.03 17.11 12.98
CA ILE A 109 -7.09 17.16 11.51
C ILE A 109 -7.94 18.36 11.03
N ALA A 110 -9.05 18.65 11.73
CA ALA A 110 -9.85 19.84 11.48
C ALA A 110 -9.08 21.14 11.77
N ASN A 111 -8.21 21.17 12.79
CA ASN A 111 -7.37 22.31 13.14
C ASN A 111 -6.15 22.49 12.20
N TYR A 112 -5.65 21.42 11.58
CA TYR A 112 -4.56 21.44 10.58
C TYR A 112 -5.05 21.70 9.15
N GLY A 113 -6.13 22.47 8.99
CA GLY A 113 -6.65 22.84 7.67
C GLY A 113 -7.10 21.66 6.81
N GLY A 114 -7.47 20.53 7.43
CA GLY A 114 -7.91 19.32 6.74
C GLY A 114 -6.78 18.49 6.12
N GLN A 115 -5.51 18.82 6.37
CA GLN A 115 -4.39 17.97 5.95
C GLN A 115 -4.18 16.88 7.01
N SER A 116 -4.30 15.62 6.58
CA SER A 116 -3.98 14.46 7.43
C SER A 116 -2.49 14.48 7.79
N PRO A 117 -2.09 14.18 9.05
CA PRO A 117 -0.69 14.18 9.45
C PRO A 117 0.09 13.14 8.65
N GLU A 118 1.08 13.61 7.89
CA GLU A 118 1.94 12.76 7.11
C GLU A 118 2.98 12.04 8.00
N ILE A 119 3.37 10.82 7.61
CA ILE A 119 4.47 10.13 8.28
C ILE A 119 5.80 10.73 7.80
N THR A 120 6.46 11.50 8.66
CA THR A 120 7.73 12.19 8.33
C THR A 120 8.99 11.39 8.67
N SER A 121 8.85 10.17 9.20
CA SER A 121 9.98 9.32 9.59
C SER A 121 10.81 8.88 8.38
N LYS A 122 12.05 9.40 8.28
CA LYS A 122 13.00 9.03 7.22
C LYS A 122 13.25 7.53 7.13
N ARG A 123 13.36 6.86 8.29
CA ARG A 123 13.57 5.41 8.34
C ARG A 123 12.42 4.65 7.70
N PHE A 124 11.19 5.03 8.01
CA PHE A 124 10.00 4.41 7.44
C PHE A 124 9.90 4.68 5.93
N ILE A 125 10.14 5.92 5.50
CA ILE A 125 10.14 6.30 4.07
C ILE A 125 11.19 5.48 3.29
N ASN A 126 12.41 5.37 3.81
CA ASN A 126 13.48 4.59 3.18
C ASN A 126 13.10 3.11 3.07
N GLU A 127 12.43 2.56 4.09
CA GLU A 127 11.98 1.17 4.07
C GLU A 127 10.86 0.94 3.05
N LEU A 128 9.88 1.86 2.94
CA LEU A 128 8.87 1.79 1.88
C LEU A 128 9.49 1.88 0.48
N GLN A 129 10.50 2.73 0.29
CA GLN A 129 11.24 2.80 -0.97
C GLN A 129 12.02 1.52 -1.26
N ARG A 130 12.59 0.87 -0.24
CA ARG A 130 13.27 -0.43 -0.37
C ARG A 130 12.26 -1.49 -0.83
N ILE A 131 11.12 -1.59 -0.15
CA ILE A 131 10.06 -2.54 -0.49
C ILE A 131 9.59 -2.34 -1.93
N GLY A 132 9.31 -1.09 -2.34
CA GLY A 132 8.87 -0.79 -3.71
C GLY A 132 9.92 -1.06 -4.79
N LYS A 133 11.22 -1.04 -4.46
CA LYS A 133 12.30 -1.40 -5.39
C LYS A 133 12.55 -2.90 -5.48
N VAL A 134 12.39 -3.61 -4.37
CA VAL A 134 12.66 -5.05 -4.25
C VAL A 134 11.48 -5.88 -4.72
N TRP A 135 10.26 -5.40 -4.50
CA TRP A 135 9.07 -6.13 -4.89
C TRP A 135 8.94 -6.24 -6.40
N ALA A 136 8.68 -7.45 -6.85
CA ALA A 136 8.24 -7.78 -8.21
C ALA A 136 7.25 -8.96 -8.12
N PRO A 137 6.37 -9.14 -9.12
CA PRO A 137 5.48 -10.30 -9.16
C PRO A 137 6.27 -11.61 -9.03
N GLY A 138 5.83 -12.51 -8.14
CA GLY A 138 6.52 -13.78 -7.86
C GLY A 138 7.58 -13.71 -6.73
N VAL A 139 7.91 -12.54 -6.19
CA VAL A 139 8.78 -12.43 -5.01
C VAL A 139 7.99 -12.79 -3.75
N ALA A 140 8.32 -13.92 -3.13
CA ALA A 140 7.61 -14.42 -1.95
C ALA A 140 8.07 -13.79 -0.61
N ASN A 141 9.29 -13.26 -0.54
CA ASN A 141 9.91 -12.71 0.68
C ASN A 141 10.67 -11.40 0.39
N ILE A 142 10.52 -10.38 1.25
CA ILE A 142 11.05 -9.01 1.10
C ILE A 142 11.65 -8.51 2.43
#